data_AF-A0A7X8D3Q2-F1
#
_entry.id   AF-A0A7X8D3Q2-F1
#
_cell.length_a   1.000
_cell.length_b   1.000
_cell.length_c   1.000
_cell.angle_alpha   90.00
_cell.angle_beta   90.00
_cell.angle_gamma   90.00
#
_symmetry.space_group_name_H-M   'P 1'
#
loop_
_entity.id
_entity.type
_entity.pdbx_description
1 polymer ?
#
loop_
_entity_poly.entity_id
_entity_poly.type
_entity_poly.pdbx_seq_one_letter_code
_entity_poly.pdbx_strand_id
1 'polypeptide(L)'
;IAHASDDALQLQSRAMPIQKRFQSDMREIWFTQTRFERVNNRAIWRMMEQPRFRASVDFLQLRAAVKEVDSVDAQWWMDLANADTENRSILIAERTPPTRTGTGKRPRRRSRRPRRSNQSKQDNA
;
A
#
# COMPACT_ATOMS: atom_id res chain seq x y z
N ILE A 1 -3.86 -13.97 -4.48
CA ILE A 1 -4.77 -13.27 -3.54
C ILE A 1 -5.93 -12.62 -4.30
N ALA A 2 -5.70 -11.72 -5.27
CA ALA A 2 -6.77 -11.03 -6.01
C ALA A 2 -7.81 -11.96 -6.69
N HIS A 3 -7.39 -13.06 -7.35
CA HIS A 3 -8.33 -13.98 -8.00
C HIS A 3 -9.18 -14.80 -7.00
N ALA A 4 -8.61 -15.26 -5.88
CA ALA A 4 -9.34 -16.03 -4.88
C ALA A 4 -10.41 -15.20 -4.15
N SER A 5 -10.15 -13.91 -3.93
CA SER A 5 -11.10 -12.96 -3.36
C SER A 5 -12.32 -12.75 -4.27
N ASP A 6 -12.10 -12.67 -5.59
CA ASP A 6 -13.16 -12.45 -6.56
C ASP A 6 -14.07 -13.69 -6.68
N ASP A 7 -13.51 -14.89 -6.65
CA ASP A 7 -14.26 -16.15 -6.71
C ASP A 7 -15.17 -16.32 -5.48
N ALA A 8 -14.68 -15.97 -4.28
CA ALA A 8 -15.47 -16.03 -3.05
C ALA A 8 -16.66 -15.04 -3.08
N LEU A 9 -16.45 -13.83 -3.60
CA LEU A 9 -17.51 -12.83 -3.77
C LEU A 9 -18.56 -13.28 -4.79
N GLN A 10 -18.12 -13.95 -5.87
CA GLN A 10 -19.01 -14.45 -6.91
C GLN A 10 -19.87 -15.62 -6.41
N LEU A 11 -19.33 -16.47 -5.51
CA LEU A 11 -20.08 -17.53 -4.86
C LEU A 11 -21.15 -16.98 -3.90
N GLN A 12 -20.83 -15.99 -3.06
CA GLN A 12 -21.81 -15.40 -2.14
C GLN A 12 -22.87 -14.54 -2.83
N SER A 13 -22.54 -13.89 -3.95
CA SER A 13 -23.51 -13.13 -4.74
C SER A 13 -24.66 -13.98 -5.29
N ARG A 14 -24.51 -15.31 -5.34
CA ARG A 14 -25.58 -16.24 -5.72
C ARG A 14 -26.56 -16.51 -4.58
N ALA A 15 -26.12 -16.39 -3.33
CA ALA A 15 -26.94 -16.69 -2.15
C ALA A 15 -27.71 -15.45 -1.65
N MET A 16 -27.14 -14.26 -1.78
CA MET A 16 -27.75 -12.99 -1.38
C MET A 16 -27.35 -11.87 -2.35
N PRO A 17 -28.25 -10.94 -2.72
CA PRO A 17 -27.91 -9.77 -3.53
C PRO A 17 -27.01 -8.78 -2.76
N ILE A 18 -25.72 -9.09 -2.65
CA ILE A 18 -24.74 -8.18 -2.07
C ILE A 18 -24.52 -7.04 -3.07
N GLN A 19 -24.96 -5.84 -2.70
CA GLN A 19 -24.78 -4.64 -3.52
C GLN A 19 -23.28 -4.41 -3.79
N LYS A 20 -22.92 -4.03 -5.02
CA LYS A 20 -21.53 -3.86 -5.49
C LYS A 20 -20.65 -2.98 -4.58
N ARG A 21 -21.25 -2.03 -3.85
CA ARG A 21 -20.55 -1.19 -2.85
C ARG A 21 -19.89 -2.01 -1.74
N PHE A 22 -20.57 -3.02 -1.20
CA PHE A 22 -20.04 -3.86 -0.13
C PHE A 22 -18.93 -4.78 -0.63
N GLN A 23 -19.02 -5.25 -1.88
CA GLN A 23 -17.95 -6.04 -2.50
C GLN A 23 -16.68 -5.20 -2.68
N SER A 24 -16.82 -3.92 -3.04
CA SER A 24 -15.69 -2.99 -3.13
C SER A 24 -15.03 -2.78 -1.77
N ASP A 25 -15.84 -2.58 -0.72
CA ASP A 25 -15.35 -2.45 0.66
C ASP A 25 -14.57 -3.71 1.12
N MET A 26 -15.09 -4.90 0.84
CA MET A 26 -14.44 -6.17 1.18
C MET A 26 -13.09 -6.33 0.47
N ARG A 27 -13.04 -6.02 -0.84
CA ARG A 27 -11.78 -6.05 -1.59
C ARG A 27 -10.77 -5.09 -0.99
N GLU A 28 -11.18 -3.88 -0.64
CA GLU A 28 -10.28 -2.89 -0.04
C GLU A 28 -9.68 -3.39 1.28
N ILE A 29 -10.49 -3.99 2.16
CA ILE A 29 -10.02 -4.62 3.41
C ILE A 29 -8.97 -5.71 3.12
N TRP A 30 -9.24 -6.60 2.16
CA TRP A 30 -8.32 -7.69 1.81
C TRP A 30 -7.04 -7.21 1.13
N PHE A 31 -7.10 -6.22 0.25
CA PHE A 31 -5.90 -5.64 -0.36
C PHE A 31 -4.98 -4.99 0.66
N THR A 32 -5.58 -4.37 1.69
CA THR A 32 -4.83 -3.72 2.78
C THR A 32 -3.99 -4.74 3.57
N GLN A 33 -4.45 -5.99 3.68
CA GLN A 33 -3.71 -7.07 4.35
C GLN A 33 -2.32 -7.32 3.76
N THR A 34 -2.24 -7.41 2.43
CA THR A 34 -0.94 -7.59 1.74
C THR A 34 -0.02 -6.40 1.88
N ARG A 35 -0.59 -5.20 2.12
CA ARG A 35 0.20 -4.01 2.35
C ARG A 35 0.83 -4.03 3.73
N PHE A 36 0.09 -4.41 4.78
CA PHE A 36 0.57 -4.42 6.17
C PHE A 36 1.91 -5.15 6.37
N GLU A 37 2.16 -6.19 5.59
CA GLU A 37 3.41 -6.97 5.59
C GLU A 37 4.61 -6.24 4.96
N ARG A 38 4.40 -5.25 4.09
CA ARG A 38 5.45 -4.60 3.28
C ARG A 38 5.43 -3.07 3.32
N VAL A 39 4.89 -2.47 4.40
CA VAL A 39 4.69 -1.01 4.45
C VAL A 39 5.98 -0.25 4.77
N ASN A 40 6.30 0.74 3.94
CA ASN A 40 7.30 1.78 4.24
C ASN A 40 6.65 2.94 5.02
N ASN A 41 7.37 3.66 5.88
CA ASN A 41 6.82 4.75 6.71
C ASN A 41 5.94 5.76 5.95
N ARG A 42 6.35 6.17 4.74
CA ARG A 42 5.58 7.13 3.93
C ARG A 42 4.27 6.53 3.40
N ALA A 43 4.21 5.22 3.25
CA ALA A 43 2.98 4.50 2.89
C ALA A 43 2.05 4.31 4.09
N ILE A 44 2.58 4.25 5.32
CA ILE A 44 1.77 4.16 6.55
C ILE A 44 0.84 5.37 6.67
N TRP A 45 1.37 6.59 6.48
CA TRP A 45 0.58 7.82 6.48
C TRP A 45 -0.59 7.78 5.48
N ARG A 46 -0.33 7.33 4.25
CA ARG A 46 -1.37 7.19 3.22
C ARG A 46 -2.38 6.09 3.52
N MET A 47 -1.97 5.02 4.22
CA MET A 47 -2.88 3.96 4.62
C MET A 47 -3.83 4.44 5.72
N MET A 48 -3.35 5.25 6.67
CA MET A 48 -4.20 5.82 7.72
C MET A 48 -5.28 6.76 7.19
N GLU A 49 -5.04 7.42 6.05
CA GLU A 49 -6.03 8.28 5.38
C GLU A 49 -7.19 7.48 4.75
N GLN A 50 -7.05 6.15 4.60
CA GLN A 50 -8.09 5.34 3.96
C GLN A 50 -9.30 5.15 4.89
N PRO A 51 -10.54 5.32 4.39
CA PRO A 51 -11.75 5.22 5.21
C PRO A 51 -11.97 3.83 5.82
N ARG A 52 -11.39 2.78 5.22
CA ARG A 52 -11.47 1.39 5.67
C ARG A 52 -10.23 0.90 6.42
N PHE A 53 -9.35 1.82 6.81
CA PHE A 53 -8.14 1.47 7.57
C PHE A 53 -8.50 0.75 8.88
N ARG A 54 -9.45 1.28 9.66
CA ARG A 54 -9.84 0.67 10.94
C ARG A 54 -10.36 -0.77 10.78
N ALA A 55 -11.28 -0.98 9.84
CA ALA A 55 -11.79 -2.31 9.53
C ALA A 55 -10.68 -3.28 9.08
N SER A 56 -9.65 -2.77 8.39
CA SER A 56 -8.51 -3.56 7.96
C SER A 56 -7.59 -3.95 9.12
N VAL A 57 -7.41 -3.06 10.11
CA VAL A 57 -6.67 -3.35 11.34
C VAL A 57 -7.44 -4.34 12.22
N ASP A 58 -8.75 -4.18 12.35
CA ASP A 58 -9.58 -5.14 13.10
C ASP A 58 -9.55 -6.53 12.44
N PHE A 59 -9.55 -6.60 11.10
CA PHE A 59 -9.38 -7.88 10.39
C PHE A 59 -7.98 -8.47 10.57
N LEU A 60 -6.94 -7.64 10.64
CA LEU A 60 -5.57 -8.09 10.94
C LEU A 60 -5.49 -8.72 12.35
N GLN A 61 -6.19 -8.15 13.32
CA GLN A 61 -6.30 -8.71 14.68
C GLN A 61 -6.96 -10.09 14.70
N LEU A 62 -8.04 -10.28 13.92
CA LEU A 62 -8.67 -11.60 13.78
C LEU A 62 -7.70 -12.63 13.17
N ARG A 63 -6.89 -12.23 12.17
CA ARG A 63 -5.87 -13.11 11.58
C ARG A 63 -4.75 -13.47 12.56
N ALA A 64 -4.33 -12.52 13.40
CA ALA A 64 -3.38 -12.78 14.46
C ALA A 64 -3.94 -13.75 15.52
N ALA A 65 -5.23 -13.64 15.86
CA ALA A 65 -5.89 -14.56 16.79
C ALA A 65 -5.89 -16.03 16.28
N VAL A 66 -5.96 -16.22 14.96
CA VAL A 66 -5.87 -17.55 14.32
C VAL A 66 -4.41 -17.98 14.06
N LYS A 67 -3.43 -17.18 14.53
CA LYS A 67 -1.98 -17.40 14.35
C LYS A 67 -1.52 -17.40 12.89
N GLU A 68 -2.25 -16.76 11.99
CA GLU A 68 -1.81 -16.59 10.59
C GLU A 68 -0.78 -15.48 10.42
N VAL A 69 -0.73 -14.53 11.35
CA VAL A 69 0.15 -13.36 11.33
C VAL A 69 0.74 -13.17 12.72
N ASP A 70 1.93 -12.54 12.80
CA ASP A 70 2.54 -12.18 14.07
C ASP A 70 1.62 -11.25 14.88
N SER A 71 1.32 -11.67 16.11
CA SER A 71 0.54 -10.90 17.08
C SER A 71 1.19 -9.56 17.45
N VAL A 72 2.52 -9.48 17.42
CA VAL A 72 3.26 -8.25 17.76
C VAL A 72 3.03 -7.19 16.68
N ASP A 73 3.17 -7.58 15.40
CA ASP A 73 2.87 -6.69 14.27
C ASP A 73 1.42 -6.23 14.29
N ALA A 74 0.47 -7.15 14.54
CA ALA A 74 -0.95 -6.80 14.61
C ALA A 74 -1.24 -5.80 15.74
N GLN A 75 -0.66 -6.01 16.93
CA GLN A 75 -0.82 -5.11 18.07
C GLN A 75 -0.25 -3.72 17.78
N TRP A 76 0.92 -3.64 17.14
CA TRP A 76 1.50 -2.35 16.75
C TRP A 76 0.57 -1.55 15.81
N TRP A 77 -0.06 -2.22 14.83
CA TRP A 77 -1.04 -1.58 13.95
C TRP A 77 -2.30 -1.12 14.70
N MET A 78 -2.70 -1.84 15.74
CA MET A 78 -3.80 -1.46 16.62
C MET A 78 -3.46 -0.23 17.46
N ASP A 79 -2.26 -0.20 18.03
CA ASP A 79 -1.76 0.92 18.82
C ASP A 79 -1.62 2.18 17.95
N LEU A 80 -1.11 2.03 16.71
CA LEU A 80 -1.07 3.12 15.74
C LEU A 80 -2.47 3.65 15.40
N ALA A 81 -3.46 2.75 15.23
CA ALA A 81 -4.82 3.14 14.92
C ALA A 81 -5.52 3.87 16.08
N ASN A 82 -5.15 3.56 17.33
CA ASN A 82 -5.67 4.20 18.54
C ASN A 82 -4.87 5.44 18.96
N ALA A 83 -3.63 5.59 18.51
CA ALA A 83 -2.76 6.68 18.90
C ALA A 83 -3.20 8.04 18.31
N ASP A 84 -2.90 9.10 19.07
CA ASP A 84 -3.05 10.49 18.64
C ASP A 84 -1.99 10.89 17.60
N THR A 85 -2.22 11.99 16.88
CA THR A 85 -1.37 12.45 15.77
C THR A 85 0.11 12.57 16.15
N GLU A 86 0.42 13.01 17.37
CA GLU A 86 1.79 13.15 17.86
C GLU A 86 2.44 11.79 18.13
N ASN A 87 1.75 10.89 18.83
CA ASN A 87 2.19 9.53 19.12
C ASN A 87 2.36 8.68 17.86
N ARG A 88 1.52 8.89 16.83
CA ARG A 88 1.66 8.20 15.53
C ARG A 88 3.01 8.46 14.88
N SER A 89 3.53 9.68 14.97
CA SER A 89 4.82 10.02 14.38
C SER A 89 5.97 9.28 15.07
N ILE A 90 5.89 9.12 16.39
CA ILE A 90 6.87 8.41 17.21
C ILE A 90 6.82 6.91 16.90
N LEU A 91 5.63 6.30 16.93
CA LEU A 91 5.42 4.88 16.62
C LEU A 91 5.96 4.51 15.22
N ILE A 92 5.69 5.36 14.21
CA ILE A 92 6.18 5.15 12.85
C ILE A 92 7.71 5.28 12.76
N ALA A 93 8.31 6.18 13.55
CA ALA A 93 9.76 6.33 13.60
C ALA A 93 10.44 5.13 14.29
N GLU A 94 9.86 4.61 15.38
CA GLU A 94 10.38 3.46 16.14
C GLU A 94 10.35 2.15 15.35
N ARG A 95 9.34 1.92 14.50
CA ARG A 95 9.26 0.72 13.65
C ARG A 95 10.39 0.66 12.61
N THR A 96 11.15 1.74 12.44
CA THR A 96 12.25 1.82 11.49
C THR A 96 13.57 1.59 12.21
N PRO A 97 14.27 0.44 12.02
CA PRO A 97 15.69 0.43 12.30
C PRO A 97 16.32 1.54 11.44
N PRO A 98 17.28 2.34 11.96
CA PRO A 98 17.85 3.47 11.24
C PRO A 98 18.29 2.97 9.87
N THR A 99 17.50 3.29 8.84
CA THR A 99 17.82 2.89 7.50
C THR A 99 19.07 3.68 7.19
N ARG A 100 20.20 2.99 7.21
CA ARG A 100 21.50 3.46 6.74
C ARG A 100 21.20 4.37 5.56
N THR A 101 21.52 5.65 5.74
CA THR A 101 21.53 6.66 4.70
C THR A 101 22.39 6.12 3.57
N GLY A 102 21.73 5.41 2.65
CA GLY A 102 22.28 4.97 1.38
C GLY A 102 22.48 6.23 0.56
N THR A 103 23.65 6.84 0.75
CA THR A 103 24.33 7.72 -0.16
C THR A 103 24.27 7.10 -1.56
N GLY A 104 23.24 7.46 -2.31
CA GLY A 104 22.92 6.80 -3.56
C GLY A 104 22.05 7.67 -4.44
N LYS A 105 22.49 8.91 -4.67
CA LYS A 105 22.08 9.71 -5.84
C LYS A 105 22.24 8.84 -7.09
N ARG A 106 21.17 8.18 -7.54
CA ARG A 106 21.05 7.71 -8.92
C ARG A 106 20.23 8.76 -9.68
N PRO A 107 20.86 9.64 -10.47
CA PRO A 107 20.13 10.66 -11.20
C PRO A 107 19.26 9.96 -12.26
N ARG A 108 17.97 10.31 -12.26
CA ARG A 108 17.05 9.97 -13.34
C ARG A 108 17.61 10.56 -14.64
N ARG A 109 18.33 9.76 -15.43
CA ARG A 109 18.65 10.06 -16.83
C ARG A 109 17.34 10.08 -17.61
N ARG A 110 16.70 11.26 -17.66
CA ARG A 110 15.74 11.60 -18.71
C ARG A 110 16.52 11.53 -20.04
N SER A 111 16.41 10.40 -20.73
CA SER A 111 16.93 10.22 -22.08
C SER A 111 16.21 11.22 -22.98
N ARG A 112 16.86 12.37 -23.23
CA ARG A 112 16.45 13.34 -24.23
C ARG A 112 16.69 12.70 -25.60
N ARG A 113 15.59 12.35 -26.26
CA ARG A 113 15.52 12.03 -27.69
C ARG A 113 16.43 12.96 -28.50
N PRO A 114 17.36 12.48 -29.33
CA PRO A 114 18.14 13.35 -30.19
C PRO A 114 17.22 13.90 -31.30
N ARG A 115 17.11 15.23 -31.35
CA ARG A 115 16.53 15.97 -32.47
C ARG A 115 17.48 15.81 -33.66
N ARG A 116 17.02 15.12 -34.70
CA ARG A 116 17.68 14.98 -36.00
C ARG A 116 17.66 16.36 -36.68
N SER A 117 18.80 17.07 -36.69
CA SER A 117 18.94 18.32 -37.45
C SER A 117 19.18 17.98 -38.92
N ASN A 118 18.13 18.10 -39.72
CA ASN A 118 18.21 18.06 -41.17
C ASN A 118 18.78 19.42 -41.61
N GLN A 119 20.06 19.45 -42.00
CA GLN A 119 20.69 20.65 -42.56
C GLN A 119 20.96 20.39 -44.04
N SER A 120 20.02 20.87 -44.85
CA SER A 120 20.14 21.08 -46.28
C SER A 120 21.20 22.15 -46.56
N LYS A 121 22.19 21.79 -47.40
CA LYS A 121 23.03 22.67 -48.23
C LYS A 121 22.88 22.10 -49.67
N GLN A 122 22.45 22.76 -50.75
CA GLN A 122 22.56 24.15 -51.22
C GLN A 122 23.98 24.68 -50.92
N ASP A 123 24.94 24.78 -51.85
CA ASP A 123 24.87 25.17 -53.26
C ASP A 123 26.16 24.80 -54.01
N ASN A 124 26.05 24.77 -55.35
CA ASN A 124 27.00 25.18 -56.40
C ASN A 124 28.52 24.94 -56.24
N ALA A 125 29.07 24.11 -57.14
CA ALA A 125 30.21 24.42 -58.02
C ALA A 125 30.25 23.43 -59.19
#